data_AF-A0A7X8MC18-F1
#
_entry.id   AF-A0A7X8MC18-F1
#
_cell.length_a   1.000
_cell.length_b   1.000
_cell.length_c   1.000
_cell.angle_alpha   90.00
_cell.angle_beta   90.00
_cell.angle_gamma   90.00
#
_symmetry.space_group_name_H-M   'P 1'
#
loop_
_entity.id
_entity.type
_entity.pdbx_description
1 polymer ?
#
loop_
_entity_poly.entity_id
_entity_poly.type
_entity_poly.pdbx_seq_one_letter_code
_entity_poly.pdbx_strand_id
1 'polypeptide(L)'
;MEQAIISLQIDLRFNDVVYPEPVSFSCPTLLSVAALPLYAYSWETVIAEKSQAIVSYQKRPSRMKDLYDIYFLMHTIPFKAATLCRAIEKTFVHRETPLEECTLF
;
A
#
# COMPACT_ATOMS: atom_id res chain seq x y z
N MET A 1 16.76 -35.39 10.21
CA MET A 1 16.39 -34.23 9.38
C MET A 1 15.06 -33.72 9.88
N GLU A 2 15.05 -32.64 10.67
CA GLU A 2 13.81 -31.97 11.04
C GLU A 2 13.37 -31.09 9.87
N GLN A 3 12.19 -31.34 9.31
CA GLN A 3 11.55 -30.46 8.34
C GLN A 3 10.85 -29.33 9.09
N ALA A 4 11.29 -28.10 8.90
CA ALA A 4 10.57 -26.93 9.37
C ALA A 4 9.34 -26.72 8.47
N ILE A 5 8.15 -26.94 9.02
CA ILE A 5 6.88 -26.61 8.37
C ILE A 5 6.48 -25.21 8.82
N ILE A 6 6.44 -24.26 7.89
CA ILE A 6 6.01 -22.89 8.15
C ILE A 6 4.63 -22.69 7.53
N SER A 7 3.64 -22.36 8.35
CA SER A 7 2.31 -22.01 7.87
C SER A 7 2.31 -20.60 7.28
N LEU A 8 1.88 -20.48 6.02
CA LEU A 8 1.71 -19.20 5.34
C LEU A 8 0.23 -18.85 5.27
N GLN A 9 -0.16 -17.67 5.78
CA GLN A 9 -1.48 -17.11 5.55
C GLN A 9 -1.47 -16.24 4.29
N ILE A 10 -2.46 -16.44 3.42
CA ILE A 10 -2.65 -15.67 2.19
C ILE A 10 -4.02 -15.01 2.26
N ASP A 11 -4.05 -13.68 2.23
CA ASP A 11 -5.28 -12.90 2.17
C ASP A 11 -5.54 -12.45 0.73
N LEU A 12 -6.74 -12.72 0.20
CA LEU A 12 -7.15 -12.34 -1.15
C LEU A 12 -8.18 -11.22 -1.07
N ARG A 13 -7.90 -10.09 -1.73
CA ARG A 13 -8.82 -8.97 -1.90
C ARG A 13 -9.17 -8.76 -3.36
N PHE A 14 -10.40 -8.35 -3.61
CA PHE A 14 -10.94 -8.09 -4.93
C PHE A 14 -11.56 -6.70 -4.98
N ASN A 15 -11.70 -6.17 -6.19
CA ASN A 15 -12.35 -4.88 -6.44
C ASN A 15 -11.67 -3.72 -5.72
N ASP A 16 -10.34 -3.71 -5.61
CA ASP A 16 -9.59 -2.53 -5.17
C ASP A 16 -9.20 -1.69 -6.40
N VAL A 17 -9.23 -0.37 -6.25
CA VAL A 17 -8.73 0.55 -7.29
C VAL A 17 -7.22 0.69 -7.12
N VAL A 18 -6.49 0.28 -8.16
CA VAL A 18 -5.04 0.44 -8.22
C VAL A 18 -4.71 1.60 -9.14
N TYR A 19 -4.10 2.64 -8.58
CA TYR A 19 -3.61 3.79 -9.32
C TYR A 19 -2.35 4.37 -8.69
N PRO A 20 -1.29 4.64 -9.48
CA PRO A 20 -1.10 4.26 -10.88
C PRO A 20 -1.07 2.74 -11.06
N GLU A 21 -0.96 2.28 -12.31
CA GLU A 21 -0.92 0.85 -12.63
C GLU A 21 0.10 0.09 -11.77
N PRO A 22 -0.18 -1.18 -11.44
CA PRO A 22 0.75 -1.96 -10.65
C PRO A 22 2.10 -2.12 -11.38
N VAL A 23 3.16 -2.27 -10.58
CA VAL A 23 4.55 -2.26 -11.03
C VAL A 23 5.17 -3.64 -10.86
N SER A 24 6.02 -4.02 -11.82
CA SER A 24 6.87 -5.20 -11.66
C SER A 24 8.04 -4.86 -10.73
N PHE A 25 8.31 -5.72 -9.74
CA PHE A 25 9.50 -5.62 -8.92
C PHE A 25 10.17 -6.98 -8.73
N SER A 26 11.47 -6.95 -8.50
CA SER A 26 12.28 -8.15 -8.29
C SER A 26 12.46 -8.39 -6.80
N CYS A 27 11.80 -9.42 -6.27
CA CYS A 27 11.88 -9.75 -4.86
C CYS A 27 13.20 -10.48 -4.55
N PRO A 28 14.03 -9.96 -3.62
CA PRO A 28 15.27 -10.63 -3.24
C PRO A 28 14.94 -11.95 -2.53
N THR A 29 15.74 -12.98 -2.80
CA THR A 29 15.57 -14.28 -2.17
C THR A 29 16.62 -14.49 -1.09
N LEU A 30 16.24 -15.17 0.00
CA LEU A 30 17.14 -15.43 1.13
C LEU A 30 18.17 -16.54 0.82
N LEU A 31 17.83 -17.47 -0.08
CA LEU A 31 18.61 -18.67 -0.36
C LEU A 31 19.56 -18.54 -1.57
N SER A 32 19.91 -17.31 -1.97
CA SER A 32 20.77 -17.04 -3.13
C SER A 32 20.28 -17.69 -4.43
N VAL A 33 18.96 -17.86 -4.56
CA VAL A 33 18.32 -18.28 -5.81
C VAL A 33 17.95 -17.05 -6.63
N ALA A 34 17.69 -17.25 -7.94
CA ALA A 34 17.33 -16.14 -8.83
C ALA A 34 16.16 -15.33 -8.25
N ALA A 35 16.24 -14.00 -8.40
CA ALA A 35 15.22 -13.11 -7.88
C ALA A 35 13.86 -13.39 -8.54
N LEU A 36 12.79 -13.28 -7.75
CA LEU A 36 11.45 -13.62 -8.22
C LEU A 36 10.77 -12.35 -8.78
N PRO A 37 10.37 -12.32 -10.07
CA PRO A 37 9.57 -11.23 -10.60
C PRO A 37 8.18 -11.29 -9.99
N LEU A 38 7.78 -10.20 -9.33
CA LEU A 38 6.47 -10.04 -8.72
C LEU A 38 5.78 -8.80 -9.29
N TYR A 39 4.45 -8.85 -9.32
CA TYR A 39 3.62 -7.71 -9.65
C TYR A 39 3.03 -7.16 -8.36
N ALA A 40 3.30 -5.89 -8.07
CA ALA A 40 2.90 -5.24 -6.83
C ALA A 40 2.19 -3.92 -7.09
N TYR A 41 1.45 -3.47 -6.09
CA TYR A 41 0.92 -2.12 -6.09
C TYR A 41 2.06 -1.10 -6.12
N SER A 42 1.80 0.00 -6.83
CA SER A 42 2.65 1.18 -6.76
C SER A 42 2.69 1.73 -5.33
N TRP A 43 3.75 2.43 -4.98
CA TRP A 43 3.90 3.03 -3.66
C TRP A 43 2.78 4.02 -3.35
N GLU A 44 2.32 4.75 -4.37
CA GLU A 44 1.20 5.68 -4.23
C GLU A 44 -0.11 4.96 -3.90
N THR A 45 -0.40 3.81 -4.51
CA THR A 45 -1.56 2.98 -4.14
C THR A 45 -1.46 2.50 -2.70
N VAL A 46 -0.28 2.02 -2.28
CA VAL A 46 -0.07 1.54 -0.89
C VAL A 46 -0.31 2.66 0.12
N ILE A 47 0.23 3.85 -0.13
CA ILE A 47 0.02 5.02 0.74
C ILE A 47 -1.46 5.42 0.74
N ALA A 48 -2.11 5.45 -0.42
CA ALA A 48 -3.53 5.80 -0.55
C ALA A 48 -4.44 4.86 0.24
N GLU A 49 -4.26 3.54 0.13
CA GLU A 49 -5.03 2.55 0.88
C GLU A 49 -4.83 2.68 2.40
N LYS A 50 -3.59 2.85 2.85
CA LYS A 50 -3.29 3.01 4.29
C LYS A 50 -3.90 4.30 4.83
N SER A 51 -3.84 5.38 4.06
CA SER A 51 -4.42 6.68 4.42
C SER A 51 -5.94 6.56 4.55
N GLN A 52 -6.58 5.91 3.58
CA GLN A 52 -8.03 5.65 3.60
C GLN A 52 -8.42 4.81 4.82
N ALA A 53 -7.67 3.74 5.10
CA ALA A 53 -7.93 2.86 6.24
C ALA A 53 -7.83 3.59 7.60
N ILE A 54 -6.96 4.59 7.71
CA ILE A 54 -6.84 5.43 8.91
C ILE A 54 -8.06 6.36 9.03
N VAL A 55 -8.42 7.06 7.95
CA VAL A 55 -9.51 8.04 7.95
C VAL A 55 -10.87 7.37 8.20
N SER A 56 -11.12 6.21 7.60
CA SER A 56 -12.41 5.53 7.70
C SER A 56 -12.68 4.88 9.07
N TYR A 57 -11.69 4.77 9.96
CA TYR A 57 -11.83 4.04 11.22
C TYR A 57 -11.59 4.91 12.45
N GLN A 58 -12.68 5.39 13.06
CA GLN A 58 -12.64 6.37 14.16
C GLN A 58 -12.38 5.80 15.57
N LYS A 59 -12.23 4.47 15.78
CA LYS A 59 -12.39 3.86 17.13
C LYS A 59 -11.43 2.73 17.59
N ARG A 60 -10.27 2.47 16.96
CA ARG A 60 -9.32 1.46 17.50
C ARG A 60 -7.85 1.90 17.48
N PRO A 61 -7.06 1.57 18.54
CA PRO A 61 -5.64 1.94 18.66
C PRO A 61 -4.68 1.18 17.72
N SER A 62 -5.17 0.26 16.87
CA SER A 62 -4.35 -0.72 16.13
C SER A 62 -3.77 -0.25 14.79
N ARG A 63 -3.79 1.05 14.50
CA ARG A 63 -3.32 1.61 13.21
C ARG A 63 -2.03 2.44 13.32
N MET A 64 -1.39 2.46 14.49
CA MET A 64 -0.10 3.13 14.68
C MET A 64 0.97 2.61 13.70
N LYS A 65 0.90 1.32 13.35
CA LYS A 65 1.74 0.72 12.30
C LYS A 65 1.49 1.35 10.94
N ASP A 66 0.22 1.56 10.54
CA ASP A 66 -0.10 2.16 9.24
C ASP A 66 0.36 3.62 9.16
N LEU A 67 0.26 4.38 10.25
CA LEU A 67 0.83 5.73 10.35
C LEU A 67 2.36 5.72 10.17
N TYR A 68 3.05 4.80 10.84
CA TYR A 68 4.49 4.65 10.69
C TYR A 68 4.87 4.21 9.27
N ASP A 69 4.13 3.26 8.68
CA ASP A 69 4.38 2.80 7.32
C ASP A 69 4.23 3.96 6.31
N ILE A 70 3.20 4.80 6.43
CA ILE A 70 3.04 5.99 5.58
C ILE A 70 4.21 6.94 5.78
N TYR A 71 4.53 7.29 7.04
CA TYR A 71 5.66 8.15 7.35
C TYR A 71 6.95 7.62 6.73
N PHE A 72 7.27 6.35 6.95
CA PHE A 72 8.47 5.70 6.44
C PHE A 72 8.52 5.72 4.91
N LEU A 73 7.42 5.36 4.23
CA LEU A 73 7.35 5.33 2.78
C LEU A 73 7.53 6.72 2.17
N MET A 74 6.87 7.74 2.74
CA MET A 74 6.99 9.12 2.26
C MET A 74 8.40 9.70 2.42
N HIS A 75 9.20 9.21 3.37
CA HIS A 75 10.58 9.68 3.59
C HIS A 75 11.63 8.85 2.85
N THR A 76 11.29 7.64 2.40
CA THR A 76 12.26 6.69 1.83
C THR A 76 12.14 6.58 0.31
N ILE A 77 10.95 6.79 -0.23
CA ILE A 77 10.66 6.56 -1.65
C ILE A 77 10.36 7.90 -2.34
N PRO A 78 11.00 8.21 -3.47
CA PRO A 78 10.61 9.38 -4.26
C PRO A 78 9.23 9.14 -4.90
N PHE A 79 8.34 10.12 -4.79
CA PHE A 79 7.03 10.10 -5.43
C PHE A 79 6.70 11.48 -6.02
N LYS A 80 5.78 11.50 -6.99
CA LYS A 80 5.24 12.75 -7.52
C LYS A 80 3.97 13.09 -6.75
N ALA A 81 3.94 14.28 -6.14
CA ALA A 81 2.78 14.73 -5.36
C ALA A 81 1.45 14.60 -6.13
N ALA A 82 1.42 15.03 -7.40
CA ALA A 82 0.23 14.91 -8.24
C ALA A 82 -0.25 13.46 -8.44
N THR A 83 0.68 12.51 -8.60
CA THR A 83 0.34 11.08 -8.74
C THR A 83 -0.24 10.53 -7.44
N LEU A 84 0.39 10.86 -6.30
CA LEU A 84 -0.07 10.43 -4.99
C LEU A 84 -1.44 11.02 -4.64
N CYS A 85 -1.66 12.32 -4.86
CA CYS A 85 -2.95 12.96 -4.64
C CYS A 85 -4.06 12.27 -5.43
N ARG A 86 -3.81 11.95 -6.70
CA ARG A 86 -4.78 11.26 -7.54
C ARG A 86 -5.03 9.81 -7.13
N ALA A 87 -4.00 9.13 -6.61
CA ALA A 87 -4.16 7.80 -6.01
C ALA A 87 -5.08 7.86 -4.78
N ILE A 88 -4.81 8.80 -3.87
CA ILE A 88 -5.62 9.05 -2.67
C ILE A 88 -7.07 9.33 -3.07
N GLU A 89 -7.31 10.31 -3.94
CA GLU A 89 -8.65 10.67 -4.42
C GLU A 89 -9.41 9.45 -4.94
N LYS A 90 -8.80 8.69 -5.86
CA LYS A 90 -9.42 7.50 -6.45
C LYS A 90 -9.75 6.44 -5.41
N THR A 91 -8.85 6.16 -4.49
CA THR A 91 -9.07 5.17 -3.43
C THR A 91 -10.19 5.60 -2.48
N PHE A 92 -10.23 6.89 -2.11
CA PHE A 92 -11.26 7.44 -1.20
C PHE A 92 -12.64 7.47 -1.86
N VAL A 93 -12.72 7.87 -3.14
CA VAL A 93 -13.97 7.81 -3.94
C VAL A 93 -14.46 6.37 -4.05
N HIS A 94 -13.57 5.43 -4.39
CA HIS A 94 -13.93 4.02 -4.56
C HIS A 94 -14.44 3.37 -3.27
N ARG A 95 -13.91 3.79 -2.12
CA ARG A 95 -14.34 3.27 -0.80
C ARG A 95 -15.41 4.12 -0.13
N GLU A 96 -16.11 4.94 -0.91
CA GLU A 96 -17.27 5.75 -0.46
C GLU A 96 -16.95 6.68 0.71
N THR A 97 -15.70 7.13 0.80
CA THR A 97 -15.24 8.11 1.78
C THR A 97 -14.57 9.28 1.05
N PRO A 98 -15.28 10.08 0.26
CA PRO A 98 -14.66 11.18 -0.50
C PRO A 98 -14.04 12.22 0.45
N LEU A 99 -12.87 12.73 0.07
CA LEU A 99 -12.25 13.88 0.73
C LEU A 99 -12.88 15.17 0.20
N GLU A 100 -12.94 16.20 1.05
CA GLU A 100 -13.10 17.57 0.56
C GLU A 100 -11.90 17.91 -0.35
N GLU A 101 -12.09 18.79 -1.34
CA GLU A 101 -11.08 19.09 -2.36
C GLU A 101 -9.68 19.29 -1.73
N CYS A 102 -8.73 18.44 -2.12
CA CYS A 102 -7.32 18.64 -1.80
C CYS A 102 -6.81 19.86 -2.58
N THR A 103 -6.95 21.06 -2.01
CA THR A 103 -6.25 22.25 -2.50
C THR A 103 -4.75 22.08 -2.23
N LEU A 104 -3.98 21.87 -3.30
CA LEU A 104 -2.52 21.91 -3.25
C LEU A 104 -2.08 23.33 -2.89
N PHE A 105 -1.46 23.50 -1.71
CA PHE A 105 -0.75 24.72 -1.32
C PHE A 105 0.68 24.74 -1.89
#